data_AF-A0A7G5LSS2-F1
#
_entry.id   AF-A0A7G5LSS2-F1
#
_cell.length_a   1.000
_cell.length_b   1.000
_cell.length_c   1.000
_cell.angle_alpha   90.00
_cell.angle_beta   90.00
_cell.angle_gamma   90.00
#
_symmetry.space_group_name_H-M   'P 1'
#
loop_
_entity.id
_entity.type
_entity.pdbx_description
1 polymer ?
#
loop_
_entity_poly.entity_id
_entity_poly.type
_entity_poly.pdbx_seq_one_letter_code
_entity_poly.pdbx_strand_id
1 'polypeptide(L)' 'MYAALWRVLPGPSAVKALLALTLFVTLVAILFLWAFPAVQPMLPFDQITLESEPTSSAAP' A
#
# COMPACT_ATOMS: atom_id res chain seq x y z
N MET A 1 25.71 16.98 -22.75
CA MET A 1 25.77 17.58 -21.39
C MET A 1 25.06 16.78 -20.29
N TYR A 2 24.49 15.59 -20.55
CA TYR A 2 24.05 14.66 -19.49
C TYR A 2 25.04 13.51 -19.22
N ALA A 3 25.96 13.27 -20.17
CA ALA A 3 26.96 12.19 -20.11
C ALA A 3 28.05 12.43 -19.05
N ALA A 4 28.43 13.68 -18.76
CA ALA A 4 29.40 13.99 -17.71
C ALA A 4 28.83 13.74 -16.30
N LEU A 5 27.53 14.01 -16.11
CA LEU A 5 26.82 13.77 -14.85
C LEU A 5 26.57 12.27 -14.59
N TRP A 6 26.47 11.48 -15.66
CA TRP A 6 26.34 10.02 -15.59
C TRP A 6 27.67 9.27 -15.41
N ARG A 7 28.82 9.93 -15.57
CA ARG A 7 30.17 9.34 -15.43
C ARG A 7 30.78 9.52 -14.04
N VAL A 8 30.21 10.37 -13.19
CA VAL A 8 30.70 10.64 -11.83
C VAL A 8 30.19 9.63 -10.79
N LEU A 9 29.17 8.83 -11.11
CA LEU A 9 28.72 7.77 -10.21
C LEU A 9 29.26 6.40 -10.63
N PRO A 10 29.98 5.69 -9.75
CA PRO A 10 30.41 4.32 -10.00
C PRO A 10 29.20 3.39 -9.88
N GLY A 11 28.50 3.21 -11.00
CA GLY A 11 27.38 2.28 -11.12
C GLY A 11 26.47 2.65 -12.30
N PRO A 12 26.10 1.69 -13.17
CA PRO A 12 25.20 1.95 -14.28
C PRO A 12 23.90 2.59 -13.77
N SER A 13 23.30 3.49 -14.53
CA SER A 13 22.04 4.15 -14.18
C SER A 13 20.92 3.20 -13.73
N ALA A 14 20.96 1.97 -14.24
CA ALA A 14 20.15 0.86 -13.79
C ALA A 14 20.24 0.65 -12.27
N VAL A 15 21.41 0.79 -11.64
CA VAL A 15 21.61 0.64 -10.19
C VAL A 15 20.96 1.79 -9.42
N LYS A 16 21.05 3.03 -9.91
CA LYS A 16 20.37 4.18 -9.26
C LYS A 16 18.85 4.05 -9.37
N ALA A 17 18.37 3.64 -10.54
CA ALA A 17 16.96 3.35 -10.75
C ALA A 17 16.50 2.18 -9.87
N LEU A 18 17.30 1.12 -9.76
CA LEU A 18 17.03 -0.03 -8.90
C LEU A 18 17.01 0.37 -7.42
N LEU A 19 17.91 1.23 -6.97
CA LEU A 19 17.95 1.73 -5.59
C LEU A 19 16.72 2.57 -5.27
N ALA A 20 16.34 3.50 -6.15
CA ALA A 20 15.14 4.32 -6.00
C ALA A 20 13.86 3.46 -6.03
N LEU A 21 13.81 2.48 -6.94
CA LEU A 21 12.72 1.52 -7.02
C LEU A 21 12.65 0.65 -5.76
N THR A 22 13.79 0.20 -5.24
CA THR A 22 13.86 -0.58 -4.00
C THR A 22 13.36 0.23 -2.81
N LEU A 23 13.75 1.50 -2.70
CA LEU A 23 13.24 2.43 -1.68
C LEU A 23 11.72 2.59 -1.78
N PHE A 24 11.20 2.79 -2.99
CA PHE A 24 9.78 2.91 -3.23
C PHE A 24 9.01 1.62 -2.86
N VAL A 25 9.48 0.46 -3.31
CA VAL A 25 8.90 -0.85 -3.00
C VAL A 25 8.94 -1.11 -1.49
N THR A 26 10.03 -0.76 -0.82
CA THR A 26 10.16 -0.88 0.63
C THR A 26 9.11 -0.03 1.34
N LEU A 27 8.89 1.21 0.90
CA LEU A 27 7.89 2.10 1.47
C LEU A 27 6.47 1.56 1.28
N VAL A 28 6.15 1.06 0.07
CA VAL A 28 4.86 0.42 -0.23
C VAL A 28 4.66 -0.83 0.62
N ALA A 29 5.69 -1.67 0.75
CA ALA A 29 5.64 -2.87 1.59
C ALA A 29 5.37 -2.52 3.05
N ILE A 30 6.03 -1.48 3.60
CA ILE A 30 5.76 -1.00 4.96
C ILE A 30 4.30 -0.52 5.08
N LEU A 31 3.78 0.22 4.10
CA LEU A 31 2.38 0.66 4.10
C LEU A 31 1.42 -0.55 4.10
N PHE A 32 1.69 -1.56 3.30
CA PHE A 32 0.82 -2.74 3.21
C PHE A 32 0.95 -3.67 4.41
N LEU A 33 2.17 -4.00 4.85
CA LEU A 33 2.40 -4.94 5.96
C LEU A 33 2.14 -4.30 7.32
N TRP A 34 2.25 -2.98 7.45
CA TRP A 34 2.12 -2.30 8.74
C TRP A 34 0.99 -1.27 8.79
N ALA A 35 0.79 -0.44 7.76
CA ALA A 35 -0.30 0.53 7.78
C ALA A 35 -1.67 -0.15 7.58
N PHE A 36 -1.78 -1.17 6.71
CA PHE A 36 -3.04 -1.92 6.57
C PHE A 36 -3.52 -2.55 7.89
N PRO A 37 -2.72 -3.31 8.66
CA PRO A 37 -3.18 -3.84 9.95
C PRO A 37 -3.48 -2.75 10.98
N ALA A 38 -2.84 -1.58 10.89
CA ALA A 38 -3.18 -0.43 11.75
C ALA A 38 -4.48 0.27 11.32
N VAL A 39 -4.81 0.27 10.03
CA VAL A 39 -6.00 0.93 9.45
C VAL A 39 -7.21 0.00 9.43
N GLN A 40 -7.04 -1.31 9.25
CA GLN A 40 -8.06 -2.37 9.39
C GLN A 40 -9.05 -2.11 10.54
N PRO A 41 -8.63 -1.89 11.80
CA PRO A 41 -9.55 -1.67 12.92
C PRO A 41 -10.33 -0.34 12.84
N MET A 42 -9.91 0.61 11.99
CA MET A 42 -10.61 1.88 11.77
C MET A 42 -11.49 1.84 10.52
N LEU A 43 -11.41 0.79 9.70
CA LEU A 43 -12.27 0.66 8.54
C LEU A 43 -13.67 0.27 9.00
N PRO A 44 -14.72 1.00 8.58
CA PRO A 44 -16.11 0.74 8.96
C PRO A 44 -16.68 -0.49 8.24
N PHE A 45 -15.91 -1.58 8.14
CA PHE A 45 -16.41 -2.89 7.68
C PHE A 45 -17.13 -3.66 8.80
N ASP A 46 -16.81 -3.36 10.07
CA ASP A 46 -17.51 -3.95 11.23
C ASP A 46 -18.95 -3.43 11.40
N GLN A 47 -19.32 -2.33 10.74
CA GLN A 47 -20.60 -1.65 10.97
C GLN A 47 -21.63 -1.84 9.84
N ILE A 48 -21.25 -2.35 8.66
CA ILE A 48 -22.13 -2.35 7.47
C ILE A 48 -22.73 -3.73 7.13
N THR A 49 -22.32 -4.82 7.79
CA THR A 49 -22.91 -6.16 7.55
C THR A 49 -23.75 -6.68 8.73
N LEU A 50 -24.22 -5.80 9.62
CA LEU A 50 -25.18 -6.17 10.67
C LEU A 50 -26.62 -5.70 10.41
N GLU A 51 -26.89 -5.01 9.29
CA GLU A 51 -28.28 -4.84 8.82
C GLU A 51 -28.70 -6.09 8.03
N SER A 52 -28.87 -7.18 8.76
CA SER A 52 -29.56 -8.37 8.27
C SER A 52 -31.07 -8.07 8.20
N GLU A 53 -31.50 -7.27 7.23
CA GLU A 53 -32.91 -7.16 6.85
C GLU A 53 -33.13 -8.07 5.63
N PRO A 54 -33.55 -9.33 5.80
CA PRO A 54 -34.84 -9.72 5.23
C PRO A 54 -35.44 -11.00 5.87
N THR A 55 -36.30 -10.90 6.89
CA THR A 55 -37.32 -11.92 7.22
C THR A 55 -38.37 -11.23 8.09
N SER A 56 -39.47 -10.70 7.55
CA SER A 56 -40.63 -11.50 7.11
C SER A 56 -40.91 -12.70 8.03
N SER A 57 -41.18 -12.49 9.32
CA SER A 57 -41.89 -13.50 10.09
C SER A 57 -42.59 -12.95 11.34
N ALA A 58 -43.93 -13.04 11.29
CA ALA A 58 -44.83 -13.26 12.42
C ALA A 58 -45.04 -12.12 13.44
N ALA A 59 -46.01 -11.26 13.12
CA ALA A 59 -47.07 -10.90 14.08
C ALA A 59 -47.64 -12.19 14.73
N PRO A 60 -47.96 -12.17 16.02
CA PRO A 60 -49.31 -11.75 16.44
C PRO A 60 -49.34 -10.71 17.58
#